data_AF-A0A0B1T9A2-F1
#
_entry.id   AF-A0A0B1T9A2-F1
#
_cell.length_a   1.000
_cell.length_b   1.000
_cell.length_c   1.000
_cell.angle_alpha   90.00
_cell.angle_beta   90.00
_cell.angle_gamma   90.00
#
_symmetry.space_group_name_H-M   'P 1'
#
loop_
_entity.id
_entity.type
_entity.pdbx_description
1 polymer ?
#
loop_
_entity_poly.entity_id
_entity_poly.type
_entity_poly.pdbx_seq_one_letter_code
_entity_poly.pdbx_strand_id
1 'polypeptide(L)'
;MSAKKCAREECGKTVYPLEELKCLDKVWHKQCFKCTVCGMTLNMKNYKGYDKMPYCEPHYPKTVASVVTDTPEMRRVAENTRNQSQVNVHLFWGSNLG
;
A
#
# COMPACT_ATOMS: atom_id res chain seq x y z
N MET A 1 36.64 -15.19 -8.86
CA MET A 1 35.52 -14.27 -9.06
C MET A 1 34.23 -15.07 -8.97
N SER A 2 33.34 -14.79 -8.01
CA SER A 2 32.09 -15.56 -7.87
C SER A 2 31.16 -15.24 -9.04
N ALA A 3 30.75 -16.27 -9.79
CA ALA A 3 29.78 -16.13 -10.86
C ALA A 3 28.39 -15.80 -10.27
N LYS A 4 27.77 -14.71 -10.75
CA LYS A 4 26.42 -14.31 -10.36
C LYS A 4 25.42 -15.11 -11.20
N LYS A 5 24.47 -15.75 -10.55
CA LYS A 5 23.40 -16.54 -11.19
C LYS A 5 22.08 -15.80 -11.11
N CYS A 6 21.25 -15.98 -12.13
CA CYS A 6 19.94 -15.37 -12.18
C CYS A 6 19.06 -15.93 -11.07
N ALA A 7 18.40 -15.04 -10.32
CA ALA A 7 17.49 -15.41 -9.26
C ALA A 7 16.15 -15.97 -9.74
N ARG A 8 15.91 -15.98 -11.06
CA ARG A 8 14.78 -16.67 -11.64
C ARG A 8 15.09 -18.15 -11.82
N GLU A 9 14.32 -18.98 -11.15
CA GLU A 9 14.45 -20.45 -11.16
C GLU A 9 14.34 -21.03 -12.58
N GLU A 10 13.42 -20.53 -13.41
CA GLU A 10 13.28 -20.99 -14.81
C GLU A 10 14.49 -20.65 -15.70
N CYS A 11 15.29 -19.65 -15.33
CA CYS A 11 16.44 -19.26 -16.12
C CYS A 11 17.67 -20.11 -15.74
N GLY A 12 18.03 -20.13 -14.45
CA GLY A 12 19.20 -20.87 -13.94
C GLY A 12 20.57 -20.46 -14.52
N LYS A 13 20.62 -19.53 -15.48
CA LYS A 13 21.84 -19.13 -16.19
C LYS A 13 22.65 -18.09 -15.41
N THR A 14 23.94 -18.06 -15.69
CA THR A 14 24.84 -17.00 -15.21
C THR A 14 24.46 -15.65 -15.82
N VAL A 15 24.47 -14.61 -15.00
CA VAL A 15 24.18 -13.24 -15.42
C VAL A 15 25.50 -12.56 -15.73
N TYR A 16 25.67 -12.16 -16.99
CA TYR A 16 26.82 -11.39 -17.43
C TYR A 16 26.68 -9.93 -16.99
N PRO A 17 27.79 -9.19 -16.78
CA PRO A 17 27.75 -7.78 -16.37
C PRO A 17 26.90 -6.88 -17.29
N LEU A 18 26.81 -7.21 -18.58
CA LEU A 18 26.01 -6.46 -19.56
C LEU A 18 24.50 -6.50 -19.27
N GLU A 19 24.02 -7.62 -18.74
CA GLU A 19 22.61 -7.86 -18.44
C GLU A 19 22.32 -7.90 -16.94
N GLU A 20 23.32 -7.57 -16.11
CA GLU A 20 23.18 -7.65 -14.66
C GLU A 20 22.20 -6.61 -14.13
N LEU A 21 21.18 -7.10 -13.43
CA LEU A 21 20.21 -6.29 -12.72
C LEU A 21 20.24 -6.70 -11.26
N LYS A 22 20.81 -5.85 -10.41
CA LYS A 22 20.84 -6.07 -8.95
C LYS A 22 19.56 -5.50 -8.35
N CYS A 23 18.69 -6.36 -7.83
CA CYS A 23 17.43 -5.98 -7.20
C CYS A 23 17.09 -6.99 -6.11
N LEU A 24 16.53 -6.52 -4.99
CA LEU A 24 16.06 -7.38 -3.89
C LEU A 24 17.16 -8.31 -3.35
N ASP A 25 18.38 -7.78 -3.22
CA ASP A 25 19.60 -8.50 -2.80
C ASP A 25 19.97 -9.69 -3.69
N LYS A 26 19.43 -9.73 -4.91
CA LYS A 26 19.64 -10.79 -5.90
C LYS A 26 20.02 -10.21 -7.24
N VAL A 27 20.55 -11.07 -8.12
CA VAL A 27 20.96 -10.71 -9.49
C VAL A 27 19.98 -11.33 -10.47
N TRP A 28 19.47 -10.53 -11.38
CA TRP A 28 18.50 -10.91 -12.39
C TRP A 28 19.01 -10.52 -13.77
N HIS A 29 18.55 -11.19 -14.82
CA HIS A 29 18.64 -10.63 -16.16
C HIS A 29 17.55 -9.57 -16.36
N LYS A 30 17.84 -8.52 -17.12
CA LYS A 30 16.83 -7.52 -17.53
C LYS A 30 15.56 -8.16 -18.13
N GLN A 31 15.72 -9.22 -18.91
CA GLN A 31 14.60 -9.97 -19.52
C GLN A 31 13.94 -10.98 -18.56
N CYS A 32 14.64 -11.45 -17.53
CA CYS A 32 14.09 -12.41 -16.58
C CYS A 32 13.26 -11.76 -15.48
N PHE A 33 13.39 -10.44 -15.30
CA PHE A 33 12.69 -9.66 -14.31
C PHE A 33 11.21 -9.51 -14.70
N LYS A 34 10.40 -10.47 -14.26
CA LYS A 34 8.97 -10.55 -14.60
C LYS A 34 8.15 -10.77 -13.34
N CYS A 35 6.91 -10.32 -13.35
CA CYS A 35 5.98 -10.53 -12.24
C CYS A 35 5.77 -12.02 -11.99
N THR A 36 5.85 -12.45 -10.73
CA THR A 36 5.60 -13.84 -10.33
C THR A 36 4.15 -14.29 -10.52
N VAL A 37 3.20 -13.35 -10.54
CA VAL A 37 1.76 -13.64 -10.66
C VAL A 37 1.32 -13.70 -12.13
N CYS A 38 1.68 -12.70 -12.95
CA CYS A 38 1.22 -12.62 -14.34
C CYS A 38 2.29 -12.89 -15.40
N GLY A 39 3.56 -13.08 -15.01
CA GLY A 39 4.65 -13.30 -15.96
C GLY A 39 5.01 -12.11 -16.84
N MET A 40 4.38 -10.94 -16.64
CA MET A 40 4.68 -9.72 -17.41
C MET A 40 6.08 -9.21 -17.08
N THR A 41 6.85 -8.85 -18.10
CA THR A 41 8.17 -8.23 -17.93
C THR A 41 8.06 -6.88 -17.26
N LEU A 42 8.81 -6.70 -16.19
CA LEU A 42 8.87 -5.49 -15.39
C LEU A 42 10.18 -4.76 -15.64
N ASN A 43 10.12 -3.44 -15.52
CA ASN A 43 11.26 -2.55 -15.64
C ASN A 43 11.58 -1.96 -14.26
N MET A 44 12.79 -1.42 -14.09
CA MET A 44 13.18 -0.75 -12.84
C MET A 44 12.29 0.43 -12.45
N LYS A 45 11.51 0.97 -13.40
CA LYS A 45 10.60 2.10 -13.18
C LYS A 45 9.22 1.69 -12.64
N ASN A 46 8.75 0.47 -12.94
CA ASN A 46 7.36 0.05 -12.71
C ASN A 46 7.23 -1.22 -11.85
N TYR A 47 8.33 -1.73 -11.30
CA TYR A 47 8.30 -2.89 -10.43
C TYR A 47 8.03 -2.50 -8.97
N LYS A 48 7.43 -3.43 -8.23
CA LYS A 48 7.34 -3.40 -6.77
C LYS A 48 7.94 -4.68 -6.22
N GLY A 49 8.86 -4.55 -5.27
CA GLY A 49 9.45 -5.71 -4.60
C GLY A 49 8.67 -6.06 -3.34
N TYR A 50 8.22 -7.31 -3.24
CA TYR A 50 7.60 -7.84 -2.02
C TYR A 50 8.21 -9.20 -1.73
N ASP A 51 8.61 -9.44 -0.47
CA ASP A 51 9.22 -10.70 -0.03
C ASP A 51 10.35 -11.23 -0.94
N LYS A 52 11.24 -10.32 -1.39
CA LYS A 52 12.36 -10.62 -2.30
C LYS A 52 11.94 -11.13 -3.69
N MET A 53 10.69 -10.95 -4.08
CA MET A 53 10.18 -11.26 -5.42
C MET A 53 9.63 -10.01 -6.13
N PRO A 54 9.77 -9.90 -7.47
CA PRO A 54 9.23 -8.80 -8.24
C PRO A 54 7.74 -8.98 -8.56
N TYR A 55 6.95 -7.95 -8.27
CA TYR A 55 5.52 -7.84 -8.57
C TYR A 55 5.23 -6.64 -9.45
N CYS A 56 4.18 -6.74 -10.27
CA CYS A 56 3.65 -5.59 -10.99
C CYS A 56 2.78 -4.73 -10.07
N GLU A 57 2.55 -3.48 -10.44
CA GLU A 57 1.70 -2.55 -9.69
C GLU A 57 0.32 -3.10 -9.28
N PRO A 58 -0.44 -3.80 -10.16
CA PRO A 58 -1.74 -4.36 -9.78
C PRO A 58 -1.66 -5.62 -8.90
N HIS A 59 -0.58 -6.42 -8.99
CA HIS A 59 -0.42 -7.62 -8.17
C HIS A 59 0.42 -7.39 -6.90
N TYR A 60 0.86 -6.15 -6.66
CA TYR A 60 1.54 -5.81 -5.43
C TYR A 60 0.54 -5.86 -4.27
N PRO A 61 0.80 -6.66 -3.22
CA PRO A 61 -0.07 -6.71 -2.06
C PRO A 61 -0.02 -5.35 -1.35
N LYS A 62 -0.97 -4.47 -1.70
CA LYS A 62 -1.21 -3.24 -0.98
C LYS A 62 -1.82 -3.66 0.35
N THR A 63 -1.04 -3.57 1.42
CA THR A 63 -1.62 -3.46 2.76
C THR A 63 -2.51 -2.24 2.70
N VAL A 64 -3.82 -2.44 2.54
CA VAL A 64 -4.76 -1.37 2.84
C VAL A 64 -4.42 -0.98 4.27
N ALA A 65 -3.84 0.21 4.47
CA ALA A 65 -3.85 0.81 5.78
C ALA A 65 -5.33 0.81 6.13
N SER A 66 -5.71 -0.08 7.03
CA SER A 66 -7.09 -0.26 7.47
C SER A 66 -7.60 1.13 7.73
N VAL A 67 -8.48 1.61 6.86
CA VAL A 67 -9.34 2.72 7.22
C VAL A 67 -9.92 2.28 8.54
N VAL A 68 -9.70 3.07 9.59
CA VAL A 68 -10.31 2.85 10.90
C VAL A 68 -11.80 3.14 10.72
N THR A 69 -12.46 2.26 9.99
CA THR A 69 -13.86 1.92 10.00
C THR A 69 -13.79 0.58 10.71
N ASP A 70 -13.91 0.48 12.03
CA ASP A 70 -15.21 0.53 12.70
C ASP A 70 -14.99 0.65 14.22
N THR A 71 -14.40 1.73 14.74
CA THR A 71 -14.53 2.01 16.18
C THR A 71 -15.95 2.51 16.45
N PRO A 72 -16.73 1.87 17.35
CA PRO A 72 -18.13 2.24 17.67
C PRO A 72 -18.30 3.66 18.25
N GLU A 73 -17.20 4.34 18.51
CA GLU A 73 -17.13 5.70 19.04
C GLU A 73 -17.37 6.78 17.97
N MET A 74 -17.07 6.53 16.69
CA MET A 74 -17.27 7.53 15.62
C MET A 74 -18.75 7.83 15.35
N ARG A 75 -19.65 6.87 15.61
CA ARG A 75 -21.10 7.09 15.46
C ARG A 75 -21.65 8.04 16.53
N ARG A 76 -21.04 8.06 17.74
CA ARG A 76 -21.49 8.91 18.86
C ARG A 76 -21.11 10.38 18.66
N VAL A 77 -19.99 10.66 17.97
CA VAL A 77 -19.54 12.04 17.71
C VAL A 77 -20.48 12.77 16.73
N ALA A 78 -20.99 12.08 15.71
CA ALA A 78 -21.93 12.67 14.75
C ALA A 78 -23.30 13.00 15.37
N GLU A 79 -23.73 12.23 16.37
CA GLU A 79 -24.97 12.47 17.13
C GLU A 79 -24.80 13.67 18.09
N ASN A 80 -23.66 13.75 18.79
CA ASN A 80 -23.42 14.79 19.78
C ASN A 80 -23.27 16.19 19.16
N THR A 81 -22.71 16.31 17.95
CA THR A 81 -22.63 17.59 17.23
C THR A 81 -24.02 18.12 16.86
N ARG A 82 -24.98 17.24 16.52
CA ARG A 82 -26.38 17.66 16.25
C ARG A 82 -27.09 18.12 17.52
N ASN A 83 -26.87 17.44 18.64
CA ASN A 83 -27.46 17.81 19.93
C ASN A 83 -26.83 19.07 20.55
N GLN A 84 -25.54 19.34 20.30
CA GLN A 84 -24.90 20.59 20.74
C GLN A 84 -25.42 21.83 19.99
N SER A 85 -25.88 21.68 18.74
CA SER A 85 -26.59 22.76 18.03
C SER A 85 -28.04 22.99 18.50
N GLN A 86 -28.56 22.13 19.39
CA GLN A 86 -29.84 22.31 20.07
C GLN A 86 -29.66 22.79 21.53
N VAL A 87 -28.56 23.48 21.85
CA VAL A 87 -28.57 24.45 22.95
C VAL A 87 -29.22 25.71 22.43
N ASN A 88 -30.53 25.76 22.65
CA ASN A 88 -31.38 26.91 22.41
C ASN A 88 -30.84 28.11 23.22
N VAL A 89 -30.02 28.98 22.63
CA VAL A 89 -29.79 30.35 23.14
C VAL A 89 -30.97 31.26 22.81
N HIS A 90 -32.18 30.70 22.86
CA HIS A 90 -33.42 31.43 22.70
C HIS A 90 -33.95 31.78 24.09
N LEU A 91 -33.54 32.97 24.53
CA LEU A 91 -34.28 33.93 25.32
C LEU A 91 -35.63 33.41 25.87
N PHE A 92 -35.63 32.87 27.10
CA PHE A 92 -36.84 32.69 27.90
C PHE A 92 -36.51 32.79 29.40
N TRP A 93 -36.19 33.99 29.87
CA TRP A 93 -36.68 34.43 31.19
C TRP A 93 -37.93 35.25 30.90
N GLY A 94 -39.06 34.55 30.81
CA GLY A 94 -40.37 35.16 30.75
C GLY A 94 -40.60 36.06 31.97
N SER A 95 -41.27 37.17 31.72
CA SER A 95 -42.03 38.01 32.64
C SER A 95 -42.36 37.36 33.99
N ASN A 96 -41.74 37.81 35.09
CA ASN A 96 -42.39 37.89 36.40
C ASN A 96 -41.61 38.76 37.41
N LEU A 97 -42.00 40.03 37.51
CA LEU A 97 -41.84 40.98 38.64
C LEU A 97 -42.45 42.27 38.05
N GLY A 98 -43.69 42.63 38.36
CA GLY A 98 -44.14 42.98 39.70
C GLY A 98 -44.03 44.50 39.79
#